data_AF-A0A849KZU4-F1
#
_entry.id   AF-A0A849KZU4-F1
#
_cell.length_a   1.000
_cell.length_b   1.000
_cell.length_c   1.000
_cell.angle_alpha   90.00
_cell.angle_beta   90.00
_cell.angle_gamma   90.00
#
_symmetry.space_group_name_H-M   'P 1'
#
loop_
_entity.id
_entity.type
_entity.pdbx_description
1 polymer ?
#
loop_
_entity_poly.entity_id
_entity_poly.type
_entity_poly.pdbx_seq_one_letter_code
_entity_poly.pdbx_strand_id
1 'polypeptide(L)' 'MIKIVTIFLIAMMILAIFGRLRMPRLPGARKLTKLPRVRKCKACGAPIPGKGPCVCEKQD' A
#
# COMPACT_ATOMS: atom_id res chain seq x y z
N MET A 1 29.13 -0.15 31.41
CA MET A 1 27.71 0.06 31.05
C MET A 1 27.52 1.15 30.00
N ILE A 2 27.88 2.41 30.28
CA ILE A 2 27.62 3.54 29.36
C ILE A 2 28.26 3.34 27.97
N LYS A 3 29.49 2.82 27.89
CA LYS A 3 30.19 2.57 26.61
C LYS A 3 29.38 1.74 25.59
N ILE A 4 28.69 0.70 26.05
CA ILE A 4 27.92 -0.19 25.19
C ILE A 4 26.64 0.51 24.74
N VAL A 5 25.99 1.25 25.64
CA VAL A 5 24.79 2.03 25.34
C VAL A 5 25.09 3.10 24.30
N THR A 6 26.21 3.81 24.42
CA THR A 6 26.60 4.85 23.47
C THR A 6 26.86 4.27 22.07
N ILE A 7 27.55 3.14 21.96
CA ILE A 7 27.80 2.47 20.67
C ILE A 7 26.49 1.98 20.03
N PHE A 8 25.58 1.41 20.83
CA PHE A 8 24.28 0.94 20.35
C PHE A 8 23.41 2.08 19.81
N LEU A 9 23.36 3.22 20.51
CA LEU A 9 22.60 4.40 20.08
C LEU A 9 23.15 4.99 18.77
N ILE A 10 24.47 5.09 18.64
CA ILE A 10 25.12 5.57 17.41
C ILE A 10 24.82 4.61 16.25
N ALA A 11 24.92 3.29 16.48
CA ALA A 11 24.61 2.29 15.45
C ALA A 11 23.14 2.39 14.97
N MET A 12 22.17 2.53 15.89
CA MET A 12 20.76 2.72 15.54
C MET A 12 20.50 4.02 14.77
N MET A 13 21.15 5.12 15.16
CA MET A 13 21.05 6.40 14.45
C MET A 13 21.53 6.27 12.99
N ILE A 14 22.68 5.61 12.77
CA ILE A 14 23.22 5.38 11.43
C ILE A 14 22.28 4.49 10.62
N LEU A 15 21.78 3.38 11.19
CA LEU A 15 20.84 2.49 10.51
C LEU A 15 19.52 3.18 10.16
N ALA A 16 19.02 4.09 10.99
CA ALA A 16 17.81 4.86 10.69
C ALA A 16 18.02 5.83 9.52
N ILE A 17 19.14 6.56 9.50
CA ILE A 17 19.48 7.47 8.41
C ILE A 17 19.77 6.67 7.13
N PHE A 18 20.52 5.58 7.24
CA PHE A 18 20.85 4.70 6.11
C PHE A 18 19.63 3.95 5.60
N GLY A 19 18.68 3.57 6.46
CA GLY A 19 17.39 3.02 6.06
C GLY A 19 16.55 4.05 5.30
N ARG A 20 16.60 5.33 5.71
CA ARG A 20 15.90 6.43 5.03
C ARG A 20 16.57 6.85 3.71
N LEU A 21 17.91 6.78 3.63
CA LEU A 21 18.71 7.04 2.43
C LEU A 21 18.84 5.83 1.48
N ARG A 22 18.57 4.61 1.97
CA ARG A 22 18.39 3.41 1.12
C ARG A 22 16.94 3.20 0.69
N MET A 23 15.98 3.79 1.42
CA MET A 23 14.57 3.90 1.01
C MET A 23 14.08 5.33 0.66
N PRO A 24 14.83 6.20 -0.03
CA PRO A 24 14.29 7.48 -0.51
C PRO A 24 13.31 7.26 -1.66
N ARG A 25 13.16 6.03 -2.16
CA ARG A 25 12.19 5.65 -3.18
C ARG A 25 11.80 4.16 -3.07
N LEU A 26 10.98 3.79 -2.10
CA LEU A 26 9.95 2.79 -2.41
C LEU A 26 8.65 3.53 -2.78
N PRO A 27 8.47 3.94 -4.05
CA PRO A 27 7.16 4.26 -4.61
C PRO A 27 6.35 2.96 -4.66
N GLY A 28 5.95 2.44 -3.52
CA GLY A 28 5.56 1.04 -3.41
C GLY A 28 5.42 0.50 -1.99
N ALA A 29 5.69 1.28 -0.94
CA ALA A 29 5.06 1.06 0.36
C ALA A 29 3.55 1.25 0.12
N ARG A 30 2.94 0.14 -0.29
CA ARG A 30 1.61 0.01 -0.83
C ARG A 30 0.71 0.89 -0.01
N LYS A 31 0.21 1.95 -0.64
CA LYS A 31 -1.11 2.48 -0.34
C LYS A 31 -2.02 1.26 -0.21
N LEU A 32 -2.25 0.80 1.01
CA LEU A 32 -3.33 -0.09 1.43
C LEU A 32 -4.72 0.51 1.07
N THR A 33 -4.73 1.65 0.39
CA THR A 33 -5.88 2.40 -0.12
C THR A 33 -6.45 1.89 -1.45
N LYS A 34 -5.98 0.77 -2.00
CA LYS A 34 -6.58 0.17 -3.21
C LYS A 34 -7.04 -1.26 -2.97
N LEU A 35 -7.85 -1.50 -1.94
CA LEU A 35 -8.92 -2.48 -2.16
C LEU A 35 -9.69 -1.97 -3.39
N PRO A 36 -9.85 -2.78 -4.46
CA PRO A 36 -10.60 -2.35 -5.62
C PRO A 36 -11.99 -1.94 -5.13
N ARG A 37 -12.32 -0.64 -5.25
CA ARG A 37 -13.67 -0.18 -4.96
C ARG A 37 -14.61 -1.05 -5.78
N VAL A 38 -15.48 -1.79 -5.11
CA VAL A 38 -16.53 -2.57 -5.75
C VAL A 38 -17.30 -1.60 -6.63
N ARG A 39 -17.14 -1.74 -7.94
CA ARG A 39 -17.83 -0.89 -8.91
C ARG A 39 -19.29 -1.30 -8.88
N LYS A 40 -20.21 -0.35 -8.79
CA LYS A 40 -21.64 -0.61 -8.96
C LYS A 40 -22.01 -0.33 -10.41
N CYS A 41 -22.89 -1.15 -10.98
CA CYS A 41 -23.45 -0.87 -12.28
C CYS A 41 -24.39 0.33 -12.21
N LYS A 42 -24.30 1.26 -13.18
CA LYS A 42 -25.19 2.42 -13.25
C LYS A 42 -26.59 2.08 -13.74
N ALA A 43 -26.76 1.01 -14.52
CA ALA A 43 -28.04 0.59 -15.06
C ALA A 43 -28.91 -0.13 -14.03
N CYS A 44 -28.34 -1.06 -13.25
CA CYS A 44 -29.10 -1.87 -12.28
C CYS A 44 -28.72 -1.65 -10.81
N GLY A 45 -27.67 -0.87 -10.51
CA GLY A 45 -27.17 -0.65 -9.15
C GLY A 45 -26.39 -1.81 -8.51
N ALA A 46 -26.35 -2.98 -9.16
CA ALA A 46 -25.70 -4.17 -8.63
C ALA A 46 -24.16 -4.04 -8.57
N PRO A 47 -23.48 -4.62 -7.56
CA PRO A 47 -22.02 -4.68 -7.53
C PRO A 47 -21.48 -5.55 -8.67
N ILE A 48 -20.47 -5.05 -9.39
CA ILE A 48 -19.81 -5.74 -10.49
C ILE A 48 -18.63 -6.54 -9.92
N PRO A 49 -18.70 -7.87 -9.86
CA PRO A 49 -17.57 -8.69 -9.45
C PRO A 49 -16.50 -8.70 -10.55
N GLY A 50 -15.30 -8.21 -10.22
CA GLY A 50 -14.17 -8.20 -11.15
C GLY A 50 -14.19 -7.07 -12.19
N LYS A 51 -13.66 -7.35 -13.39
CA LYS A 51 -13.53 -6.40 -14.52
C LYS A 51 -14.43 -6.78 -15.71
N GLY A 52 -15.51 -7.52 -15.47
CA GLY A 52 -16.46 -7.94 -16.50
C GLY A 52 -17.61 -6.93 -16.69
N PRO A 53 -18.33 -6.99 -17.82
CA PRO A 53 -19.59 -6.25 -17.99
C PRO A 53 -20.63 -6.73 -16.97
N CYS A 54 -21.58 -5.86 -16.59
CA CYS A 54 -22.67 -6.30 -15.71
C CYS A 54 -23.53 -7.34 -16.44
N VAL A 55 -24.14 -8.25 -15.68
CA VAL A 55 -25.11 -9.21 -16.24
C VAL A 55 -26.29 -8.49 -16.90
N CYS A 56 -26.63 -7.29 -16.42
CA CYS A 56 -27.68 -6.45 -17.00
C CYS A 56 -27.43 -6.04 -18.45
N GLU A 57 -26.20 -5.67 -18.81
CA GLU A 57 -25.85 -5.21 -20.17
C GLU A 57 -25.65 -6.39 -21.14
N LYS A 58 -25.60 -7.63 -20.64
CA LYS A 58 -25.45 -8.82 -21.48
C LYS A 58 -26.79 -9.42 -21.93
N GLN A 59 -27.90 -8.94 -21.37
CA GLN A 59 -29.24 -9.48 -21.65
C GLN A 59 -30.11 -8.57 -22.54
N ASP A 60 -29.56 -7.45 -23.04
CA ASP A 60 -30.17 -6.60 -24.07
C ASP A 60 -29.61 -6.94 -25.47
#